data_AF-A0A954RK89-F1
#
_entry.id   AF-A0A954RK89-F1
#
_cell.length_a   1.000
_cell.length_b   1.000
_cell.length_c   1.000
_cell.angle_alpha   90.00
_cell.angle_beta   90.00
_cell.angle_gamma   90.00
#
_symmetry.space_group_name_H-M   'P 1'
#
loop_
_entity.id
_entity.type
_entity.pdbx_description
1 polymer ?
#
loop_
_entity_poly.entity_id
_entity_poly.type
_entity_poly.pdbx_seq_one_letter_code
_entity_poly.pdbx_strand_id
1 'polypeptide(L)'
;AGNRITYQRRFRNETTDADTRELYQRHARGNTLFRNRGDGTFEDISETAQVTLGRWSWGANFVDINNDGWEDLLVGNGMVTSKDDPDDL
;
A
#
# COMPACT_ATOMS: atom_id res chain seq x y z
N ALA A 1 -0.46 -6.39 10.56
CA ALA A 1 -0.18 -6.06 11.99
C ALA A 1 0.08 -4.57 12.22
N GLY A 2 0.82 -3.86 11.34
CA GLY A 2 1.16 -2.44 11.49
C GLY A 2 0.00 -1.42 11.46
N ASN A 3 -0.91 -1.48 10.47
CA ASN A 3 -1.97 -0.45 10.33
C ASN A 3 -2.86 -0.36 11.58
N ARG A 4 -3.15 -1.53 12.15
CA ARG A 4 -4.02 -1.64 13.31
C ARG A 4 -3.46 -0.94 14.55
N ILE A 5 -2.16 -0.62 14.57
CA ILE A 5 -1.52 0.13 15.66
C ILE A 5 -1.25 1.58 15.22
N THR A 6 -0.78 1.84 14.00
CA THR A 6 -0.38 3.20 13.56
C THR A 6 -1.54 4.16 13.28
N TYR A 7 -2.76 3.65 13.06
CA TYR A 7 -3.96 4.46 12.86
C TYR A 7 -4.80 4.67 14.12
N GLN A 8 -4.48 3.99 15.24
CA GLN A 8 -5.21 4.19 16.49
C GLN A 8 -4.92 5.56 17.11
N ARG A 9 -5.95 6.19 17.66
CA ARG A 9 -5.86 7.47 18.40
C ARG A 9 -4.88 7.44 19.59
N ARG A 10 -4.47 6.26 20.05
CA ARG A 10 -3.53 6.06 21.18
C ARG A 10 -2.10 5.78 20.73
N PHE A 11 -1.82 5.68 19.44
CA PHE A 11 -0.47 5.46 18.95
C PHE A 11 0.33 6.76 19.00
N ARG A 12 1.32 6.78 19.91
CA ARG A 12 2.26 7.89 20.13
C ARG A 12 1.60 9.26 20.33
N ASN A 13 0.77 9.37 21.38
CA ASN A 13 0.21 10.65 21.85
C ASN A 13 1.28 11.70 22.27
N GLU A 14 2.55 11.32 22.38
CA GLU A 14 3.62 12.17 22.93
C GLU A 14 4.75 12.55 21.93
N THR A 15 4.69 12.12 20.66
CA THR A 15 5.65 12.60 19.65
C THR A 15 5.05 13.71 18.81
N THR A 16 5.58 14.91 19.00
CA THR A 16 5.24 16.19 18.36
C THR A 16 5.52 16.27 16.85
N ASP A 17 5.73 15.14 16.16
CA ASP A 17 6.26 15.14 14.80
C ASP A 17 5.33 14.37 13.86
N ALA A 18 4.49 15.12 13.14
CA ALA A 18 3.53 14.59 12.16
C ALA A 18 4.21 13.69 11.12
N ASP A 19 5.43 14.05 10.72
CA ASP A 19 6.28 13.32 9.77
C ASP A 19 6.57 11.89 10.21
N THR A 20 6.80 11.68 11.52
CA THR A 20 7.10 10.35 12.05
C THR A 20 5.85 9.46 11.99
N ARG A 21 4.67 10.01 12.26
CA ARG A 21 3.41 9.27 12.19
C ARG A 21 3.08 8.86 10.76
N GLU A 22 3.23 9.79 9.83
CA GLU A 22 3.02 9.54 8.40
C GLU A 22 3.96 8.44 7.88
N LEU A 23 5.25 8.47 8.28
CA LEU A 23 6.22 7.45 7.91
C LEU A 23 5.79 6.04 8.36
N TYR A 24 5.32 5.92 9.61
CA TYR A 24 4.85 4.65 10.15
C TYR A 24 3.56 4.17 9.47
N GLN A 25 2.63 5.09 9.18
CA GLN A 25 1.41 4.77 8.42
C GLN A 25 1.75 4.29 7.02
N ARG A 26 2.69 4.95 6.32
CA ARG A 26 3.18 4.54 5.01
C ARG A 26 3.85 3.16 5.02
N HIS A 27 4.64 2.83 6.04
CA HIS A 27 5.21 1.48 6.19
C HIS A 27 4.16 0.43 6.52
N ALA A 28 3.13 0.83 7.26
CA ALA A 28 2.07 -0.06 7.70
C ALA A 28 1.03 -0.35 6.60
N ARG A 29 0.86 0.57 5.64
CA ARG A 29 -0.22 0.55 4.62
C ARG A 29 -0.16 -0.67 3.72
N GLY A 30 1.01 -1.24 3.54
CA GLY A 30 1.24 -2.43 2.73
C GLY A 30 2.03 -2.15 1.46
N ASN A 31 1.58 -2.68 0.33
CA ASN A 31 2.27 -2.53 -0.94
C ASN A 31 2.32 -1.07 -1.39
N THR A 32 3.32 -0.75 -2.22
CA THR A 32 3.51 0.58 -2.77
C THR A 32 3.85 0.50 -4.26
N LEU A 33 3.27 1.39 -5.06
CA LEU A 33 3.52 1.53 -6.50
C LEU A 33 3.95 2.96 -6.84
N PHE A 34 5.12 3.07 -7.47
CA PHE A 34 5.67 4.35 -7.93
C PHE A 34 5.60 4.44 -9.45
N ARG A 35 4.98 5.51 -9.96
CA ARG A 35 4.99 5.86 -11.37
C ARG A 35 6.19 6.76 -11.68
N ASN A 36 7.02 6.35 -12.64
CA ASN A 36 8.08 7.19 -13.17
C ASN A 36 7.45 8.35 -13.98
N ARG A 37 7.87 9.59 -13.70
CA ARG A 37 7.38 10.80 -14.40
C ARG A 37 8.18 11.13 -15.67
N GLY A 38 9.29 10.44 -15.92
CA GLY A 38 10.15 10.63 -17.09
C GLY A 38 11.25 11.69 -16.91
N ASP A 39 11.29 12.36 -15.75
CA ASP A 39 12.24 13.41 -15.41
C ASP A 39 13.22 12.98 -14.29
N GLY A 40 13.29 11.67 -14.01
CA GLY A 40 14.07 11.12 -12.90
C GLY A 40 13.35 11.18 -11.55
N THR A 41 12.13 11.69 -11.50
CA THR A 41 11.28 11.67 -10.30
C THR A 41 10.21 10.58 -10.38
N PHE A 42 9.70 10.21 -9.20
CA PHE A 42 8.68 9.18 -9.03
C PHE A 42 7.51 9.74 -8.23
N GLU A 43 6.32 9.28 -8.59
CA GLU A 43 5.08 9.61 -7.92
C GLU A 43 4.50 8.36 -7.26
N ASP A 44 4.15 8.49 -5.99
CA ASP A 44 3.40 7.45 -5.28
C ASP A 44 1.95 7.42 -5.77
N ILE A 45 1.57 6.35 -6.47
CA ILE A 45 0.20 6.15 -6.98
C ILE A 45 -0.47 4.96 -6.29
N SER A 46 0.02 4.55 -5.12
CA SER A 46 -0.40 3.29 -4.48
C SER A 46 -1.89 3.24 -4.18
N GLU A 47 -2.46 4.35 -3.70
CA GLU A 47 -3.88 4.47 -3.36
C GLU A 47 -4.75 4.56 -4.61
N THR A 48 -4.36 5.40 -5.58
CA THR A 48 -5.11 5.59 -6.81
C THR A 48 -5.10 4.35 -7.70
N ALA A 49 -4.03 3.55 -7.65
CA ALA A 49 -3.92 2.26 -8.31
C ALA A 49 -4.50 1.09 -7.49
N GLN A 50 -4.98 1.35 -6.27
CA GLN A 50 -5.60 0.36 -5.38
C GLN A 50 -4.73 -0.87 -5.06
N VAL A 51 -3.40 -0.70 -5.06
CA VAL A 51 -2.45 -1.80 -4.83
C VAL A 51 -2.14 -2.04 -3.35
N THR A 52 -2.58 -1.16 -2.45
CA THR A 52 -2.30 -1.22 -1.00
C THR A 52 -2.92 -2.46 -0.32
N LEU A 53 -3.85 -3.13 -1.00
CA LEU A 53 -4.51 -4.36 -0.54
C LEU A 53 -3.54 -5.50 -0.29
N GLY A 54 -3.86 -6.31 0.73
CA GLY A 54 -3.12 -7.55 1.04
C GLY A 54 -1.87 -7.38 1.90
N ARG A 55 -1.60 -6.17 2.41
CA ARG A 55 -0.48 -5.81 3.30
C ARG A 55 0.89 -6.20 2.75
N TRP A 56 1.28 -7.47 2.85
CA TRP A 56 2.57 -7.99 2.42
C TRP A 56 2.42 -8.85 1.15
N SER A 57 2.96 -8.35 0.05
CA SER A 57 3.13 -9.11 -1.19
C SER A 57 4.43 -9.91 -1.22
N TRP A 58 4.38 -11.08 -1.84
CA TRP A 58 5.53 -11.95 -2.10
C TRP A 58 6.12 -11.73 -3.50
N GLY A 59 5.42 -11.00 -4.36
CA GLY A 59 5.88 -10.64 -5.69
C GLY A 59 4.81 -9.92 -6.50
N ALA A 60 5.25 -9.28 -7.58
CA ALA A 60 4.40 -8.64 -8.57
C ALA A 60 4.93 -8.91 -9.99
N ASN A 61 4.04 -9.03 -10.97
CA ASN A 61 4.38 -9.20 -12.38
C ASN A 61 3.42 -8.40 -13.25
N PHE A 62 3.91 -7.93 -14.40
CA PHE A 62 3.08 -7.44 -15.49
C PHE A 62 2.73 -8.61 -16.42
N VAL A 63 1.44 -8.79 -16.67
CA VAL A 63 0.92 -9.80 -17.59
C VAL A 63 -0.42 -9.34 -18.17
N ASP A 64 -0.61 -9.47 -19.47
CA ASP A 64 -1.92 -9.29 -20.12
C ASP A 64 -2.83 -10.51 -19.83
N ILE A 65 -3.72 -10.41 -18.83
CA ILE A 65 -4.56 -11.53 -18.38
C ILE A 65 -5.81 -11.67 -19.25
N ASN A 66 -6.34 -10.55 -19.73
CA ASN A 66 -7.62 -10.51 -20.45
C ASN A 66 -7.44 -10.49 -21.99
N ASN A 67 -6.19 -10.44 -22.47
CA ASN A 67 -5.78 -10.40 -23.86
C ASN A 67 -6.32 -9.16 -24.62
N ASP A 68 -6.32 -8.00 -23.97
CA ASP A 68 -6.71 -6.72 -24.56
C ASP A 68 -5.52 -5.90 -25.11
N GLY A 69 -4.30 -6.42 -24.97
CA GLY A 69 -3.06 -5.79 -25.40
C GLY A 69 -2.48 -4.79 -24.40
N TRP A 70 -3.11 -4.62 -23.23
CA TRP A 70 -2.58 -3.87 -22.10
C TRP A 70 -2.12 -4.80 -21.00
N GLU A 71 -0.94 -4.55 -20.46
CA GLU A 71 -0.41 -5.33 -19.35
C GLU A 71 -1.18 -5.03 -18.05
N ASP A 72 -1.68 -6.08 -17.39
CA ASP A 72 -2.25 -5.99 -16.05
C ASP A 72 -1.17 -6.13 -14.97
N LEU A 73 -1.39 -5.55 -13.79
CA LEU A 73 -0.52 -5.74 -12.63
C LEU A 73 -1.03 -6.87 -11.73
N LEU A 74 -0.36 -8.01 -11.76
CA LEU A 74 -0.64 -9.15 -10.88
C LEU A 74 0.22 -9.07 -9.61
N VAL A 75 -0.42 -9.04 -8.43
CA VAL A 75 0.27 -9.00 -7.13
C VAL A 75 -0.07 -10.24 -6.31
N GLY A 76 0.95 -11.03 -5.99
CA GLY A 76 0.83 -12.20 -5.12
C GLY A 76 0.88 -11.80 -3.65
N ASN A 77 -0.27 -11.65 -3.01
CA ASN A 77 -0.37 -11.37 -1.57
C ASN A 77 -0.42 -12.68 -0.78
N GLY A 78 0.34 -12.78 0.32
CA GLY A 78 0.34 -13.99 1.15
C GLY A 78 -0.06 -13.76 2.60
N MET A 79 -0.70 -12.63 2.86
CA MET A 79 -1.39 -12.38 4.12
C MET A 79 -2.85 -11.99 3.81
N VAL A 80 -3.76 -12.97 3.84
CA VAL A 80 -5.20 -12.69 3.92
C VAL A 80 -5.49 -12.34 5.38
N THR A 81 -5.41 -11.06 5.75
CA THR A 81 -6.02 -10.65 7.01
C THR A 81 -7.53 -10.74 6.81
N SER A 82 -8.18 -11.53 7.68
CA SER A 82 -9.62 -11.79 7.85
C SER A 82 -10.59 -10.69 7.37
N LYS A 83 -11.79 -11.13 6.94
CA LYS A 83 -12.98 -10.36 6.49
C LYS A 83 -12.81 -8.85 6.52
N ASP A 84 -12.94 -8.22 5.34
CA ASP A 84 -12.99 -6.77 5.14
C ASP A 84 -13.79 -6.09 6.26
N ASP A 85 -13.07 -5.50 7.21
CA ASP A 85 -13.63 -4.61 8.20
C ASP A 85 -13.64 -3.22 7.53
N PRO A 86 -14.79 -2.53 7.40
CA PRO A 86 -14.86 -1.22 6.73
C PRO A 86 -13.94 -0.15 7.35
N ASP A 87 -13.38 -0.40 8.53
CA ASP A 87 -12.39 0.47 9.20
C ASP A 87 -10.94 0.25 8.71
N ASP A 88 -10.68 -0.73 7.84
CA ASP A 88 -9.35 -1.03 7.27
C ASP A 88 -9.08 -0.32 5.90
N LEU A 89 -9.98 0.56 5.45
CA LEU A 89 -9.85 1.42 4.25
C LEU A 89 -9.46 2.87 4.59
#